data_AF-A0A7S2U1P2-F1
#
_entry.id   AF-A0A7S2U1P2-F1
#
_cell.length_a   1.000
_cell.length_b   1.000
_cell.length_c   1.000
_cell.angle_alpha   90.00
_cell.angle_beta   90.00
_cell.angle_gamma   90.00
#
_symmetry.space_group_name_H-M   'P 1'
#
loop_
_entity.id
_entity.type
_entity.pdbx_description
1 polymer ?
#
loop_
_entity_poly.entity_id
_entity_poly.type
_entity_poly.pdbx_seq_one_letter_code
_entity_poly.pdbx_strand_id
1 'polypeptide(L)'
;ATRYSLGIAIALAPRHTDTDTDQEFIYFMFRSLLLRTSSSCSSSSSSSSLLGGVGASSSFVRRGTRSICLANTTFRIATAAATAATAAASAAALAGSTVAGSGSLLVSAFTAAAEGKGGNVENQMAYRMLGNTGLQVSVLSYGFWATFGVKEDIKGDSGVEMAKKCLSAAREGGVNLFDNAEAYGNGRAERIMGEAIRQLREENPKLWRRSDILLTTKIFWGGQGVNETGLSRKHIKEGLDKALERLQTPYVDLVFCHRPDPLTPTETVVRAMTDAVRSGKATAWGTSEWSAQQITEAVWIARQYGLEPPQFEQPQCPM
;
A
#
# COMPACT_ATOMS: atom_id res chain seq x y z
N ALA A 1 12.17 18.46 16.29
CA ALA A 1 10.71 18.49 16.07
C ALA A 1 10.32 17.31 15.19
N THR A 2 9.81 16.23 15.79
CA THR A 2 9.60 14.94 15.11
C THR A 2 8.25 14.94 14.41
N ARG A 3 8.23 14.82 13.08
CA ARG A 3 6.98 14.63 12.32
C ARG A 3 6.61 13.14 12.34
N TYR A 4 5.44 12.81 12.86
CA TYR A 4 4.89 11.46 12.79
C TYR A 4 4.06 11.33 11.50
N SER A 5 4.48 10.47 10.59
CA SER A 5 3.68 10.04 9.44
C SER A 5 2.86 8.81 9.82
N LEU A 6 1.60 8.75 9.38
CA LEU A 6 0.80 7.53 9.48
C LEU A 6 1.16 6.63 8.29
N GLY A 7 1.76 5.46 8.55
CA GLY A 7 2.30 4.58 7.52
C GLY A 7 1.23 3.81 6.75
N ILE A 8 0.65 4.43 5.71
CA ILE A 8 -0.17 3.74 4.71
C ILE A 8 0.77 3.24 3.61
N ALA A 9 0.96 1.93 3.50
CA ALA A 9 1.70 1.33 2.38
C ALA A 9 0.79 1.24 1.15
N ILE A 10 1.03 2.09 0.15
CA ILE A 10 0.26 2.12 -1.10
C ILE A 10 0.99 1.27 -2.15
N ALA A 11 0.36 0.19 -2.62
CA ALA A 11 0.91 -0.67 -3.66
C ALA A 11 0.65 -0.09 -5.07
N LEU A 12 1.68 0.50 -5.69
CA LEU A 12 1.61 1.13 -7.01
C LEU A 12 2.83 0.85 -7.91
N ALA A 13 2.55 0.78 -9.21
CA ALA A 13 3.49 0.76 -10.33
C ALA A 13 2.92 1.69 -11.45
N PRO A 14 3.71 2.15 -12.43
CA PRO A 14 3.66 3.58 -12.81
C PRO A 14 2.78 3.99 -14.01
N ARG A 15 2.53 5.32 -14.06
CA ARG A 15 1.84 6.14 -15.09
C ARG A 15 0.30 6.11 -14.97
N HIS A 16 -0.44 7.18 -15.32
CA HIS A 16 -0.10 8.43 -16.02
C HIS A 16 -0.83 9.63 -15.37
N THR A 17 -0.40 10.86 -15.64
CA THR A 17 -1.15 12.11 -15.36
C THR A 17 -1.97 12.51 -16.62
N ASP A 18 -2.96 13.42 -16.60
CA ASP A 18 -3.45 14.43 -15.63
C ASP A 18 -5.02 14.33 -15.53
N THR A 19 -5.88 15.15 -14.87
CA THR A 19 -5.88 16.52 -14.29
C THR A 19 -6.80 16.63 -13.04
N ASP A 20 -7.02 17.84 -12.49
CA ASP A 20 -7.89 18.15 -11.33
C ASP A 20 -9.42 17.98 -11.52
N THR A 21 -10.13 17.58 -10.45
CA THR A 21 -11.29 18.34 -9.91
C THR A 21 -11.63 17.95 -8.45
N ASP A 22 -11.75 18.97 -7.59
CA ASP A 22 -12.48 19.09 -6.30
C ASP A 22 -12.74 17.89 -5.36
N GLN A 23 -12.02 17.93 -4.22
CA GLN A 23 -12.45 17.88 -2.79
C GLN A 23 -13.47 16.85 -2.25
N GLU A 24 -13.45 16.73 -0.90
CA GLU A 24 -14.38 15.98 -0.03
C GLU A 24 -14.44 14.44 -0.14
N PHE A 25 -13.54 13.73 0.57
CA PHE A 25 -13.92 12.45 1.24
C PHE A 25 -13.02 11.97 2.42
N ILE A 26 -12.36 12.87 3.18
CA ILE A 26 -11.60 12.48 4.40
C ILE A 26 -11.90 13.42 5.58
N TYR A 27 -13.10 13.35 6.16
CA TYR A 27 -13.42 14.14 7.38
C TYR A 27 -14.34 13.47 8.43
N PHE A 28 -14.77 12.21 8.26
CA PHE A 28 -15.81 11.61 9.12
C PHE A 28 -15.32 10.69 10.26
N MET A 29 -14.03 10.68 10.59
CA MET A 29 -13.44 9.81 11.63
C MET A 29 -12.78 10.54 12.82
N PHE A 30 -13.09 11.84 13.02
CA PHE A 30 -12.58 12.62 14.16
C PHE A 30 -13.60 13.66 14.70
N ARG A 31 -14.82 13.19 15.07
CA ARG A 31 -15.88 14.07 15.64
C ARG A 31 -16.40 13.65 17.02
N SER A 32 -15.50 13.32 17.95
CA SER A 32 -15.83 13.06 19.37
C SER A 32 -14.82 13.63 20.36
N LEU A 33 -14.35 14.87 20.14
CA LEU A 33 -13.78 15.71 21.21
C LEU A 33 -13.98 17.19 20.87
N LEU A 34 -14.11 18.05 21.90
CA LEU A 34 -14.23 19.52 21.81
C LEU A 34 -15.48 20.10 21.09
N LEU A 35 -16.70 19.86 21.63
CA LEU A 35 -17.82 20.80 21.49
C LEU A 35 -18.69 20.87 22.76
N ARG A 36 -18.28 21.73 23.70
CA ARG A 36 -19.02 22.33 24.84
C ARG A 36 -18.00 23.23 25.57
N THR A 37 -18.23 24.53 25.83
CA THR A 37 -19.38 25.43 25.59
C THR A 37 -18.89 26.83 25.19
N SER A 38 -19.66 27.57 24.38
CA SER A 38 -19.31 28.91 23.89
C SER A 38 -20.22 30.01 24.47
N SER A 39 -19.72 30.74 25.47
CA SER A 39 -20.28 32.00 26.00
C SER A 39 -19.25 32.60 26.98
N SER A 40 -19.01 33.91 27.06
CA SER A 40 -19.58 35.06 26.33
C SER A 40 -18.62 36.27 26.43
N CYS A 41 -18.90 37.35 25.68
CA CYS A 41 -18.04 38.53 25.58
C CYS A 41 -17.75 39.24 26.92
N SER A 42 -16.54 39.80 27.06
CA SER A 42 -16.35 41.20 27.51
C SER A 42 -14.91 41.67 27.25
N SER A 43 -14.72 42.99 27.28
CA SER A 43 -13.51 43.71 26.84
C SER A 43 -12.55 44.04 27.98
N SER A 44 -11.25 44.08 27.68
CA SER A 44 -10.35 45.10 28.25
C SER A 44 -9.08 45.29 27.39
N SER A 45 -8.45 46.45 27.55
CA SER A 45 -7.31 46.95 26.76
C SER A 45 -5.98 46.83 27.49
N SER A 46 -4.84 46.75 26.76
CA SER A 46 -3.68 47.64 26.99
C SER A 46 -2.56 47.53 25.92
N SER A 47 -2.30 48.68 25.30
CA SER A 47 -1.02 49.29 24.86
C SER A 47 0.32 48.53 24.97
N SER A 48 1.14 48.60 23.90
CA SER A 48 2.46 49.31 23.90
C SER A 48 3.18 49.31 22.53
N SER A 49 3.99 50.36 22.26
CA SER A 49 5.12 50.53 21.28
C SER A 49 5.18 49.66 19.99
N LEU A 50 5.17 50.13 18.72
CA LEU A 50 5.75 51.31 17.99
C LEU A 50 7.28 51.35 17.80
N LEU A 51 7.70 51.92 16.63
CA LEU A 51 9.03 51.95 15.94
C LEU A 51 9.29 50.70 15.06
N GLY A 52 9.66 50.72 13.75
CA GLY A 52 10.02 51.78 12.76
C GLY A 52 11.55 51.92 12.58
N GLY A 53 12.22 51.88 11.41
CA GLY A 53 11.90 51.69 9.96
C GLY A 53 13.25 51.61 9.17
N VAL A 54 13.49 51.87 7.85
CA VAL A 54 12.75 52.25 6.62
C VAL A 54 13.65 51.94 5.37
N GLY A 55 13.11 51.58 4.18
CA GLY A 55 13.83 51.53 2.86
C GLY A 55 13.69 50.17 2.10
N ALA A 56 13.46 50.02 0.78
CA ALA A 56 13.83 50.73 -0.47
C ALA A 56 15.30 50.46 -0.94
N SER A 57 15.68 50.28 -2.22
CA SER A 57 15.02 50.14 -3.56
C SER A 57 16.09 49.78 -4.62
N SER A 58 15.87 49.28 -5.86
CA SER A 58 14.73 48.64 -6.57
C SER A 58 15.23 47.94 -7.89
N SER A 59 14.61 48.16 -9.07
CA SER A 59 14.83 47.52 -10.41
C SER A 59 14.47 46.02 -10.54
N PHE A 60 13.69 45.50 -11.49
CA PHE A 60 13.02 45.95 -12.74
C PHE A 60 13.87 46.00 -14.03
N VAL A 61 13.77 44.93 -14.84
CA VAL A 61 13.99 44.91 -16.30
C VAL A 61 12.83 44.15 -16.94
N ARG A 62 12.22 44.69 -18.01
CA ARG A 62 10.99 44.14 -18.62
C ARG A 62 10.97 44.27 -20.15
N ARG A 63 11.26 43.18 -20.87
CA ARG A 63 11.01 42.92 -22.31
C ARG A 63 11.03 41.40 -22.54
N GLY A 64 10.19 40.78 -23.36
CA GLY A 64 9.00 41.29 -24.06
C GLY A 64 8.72 40.54 -25.37
N THR A 65 7.55 39.88 -25.47
CA THR A 65 7.07 39.09 -26.65
C THR A 65 7.86 37.78 -26.90
N ARG A 66 7.32 36.73 -27.54
CA ARG A 66 6.01 36.51 -28.23
C ARG A 66 5.37 35.19 -27.77
N SER A 67 4.04 35.08 -27.84
CA SER A 67 3.34 33.80 -27.80
C SER A 67 3.54 33.02 -29.11
N ILE A 68 3.74 31.70 -29.02
CA ILE A 68 3.63 30.76 -30.14
C ILE A 68 2.78 29.57 -29.68
N CYS A 69 1.62 29.37 -30.29
CA CYS A 69 0.74 28.24 -30.00
C CYS A 69 1.22 27.00 -30.76
N LEU A 70 1.73 25.98 -30.06
CA LEU A 70 2.14 24.70 -30.64
C LEU A 70 1.02 23.65 -30.62
N ALA A 71 -0.14 24.02 -31.15
CA ALA A 71 -1.28 23.12 -31.34
C ALA A 71 -1.12 22.30 -32.63
N ASN A 72 -0.20 21.32 -32.67
CA ASN A 72 -0.09 20.41 -33.83
C ASN A 72 0.67 19.08 -33.60
N THR A 73 0.29 18.29 -32.59
CA THR A 73 0.85 16.92 -32.39
C THR A 73 -0.22 15.83 -32.19
N THR A 74 -1.30 16.13 -31.46
CA THR A 74 -2.37 15.16 -31.13
C THR A 74 -3.21 14.71 -32.32
N PHE A 75 -3.24 15.46 -33.43
CA PHE A 75 -4.11 15.18 -34.58
C PHE A 75 -3.58 14.11 -35.56
N ARG A 76 -2.38 13.53 -35.33
CA ARG A 76 -1.77 12.54 -36.24
C ARG A 76 -1.76 11.09 -35.75
N ILE A 77 -2.30 10.80 -34.56
CA ILE A 77 -2.41 9.41 -34.06
C ILE A 77 -3.84 8.88 -34.24
N ALA A 78 -4.88 9.70 -34.00
CA ALA A 78 -6.27 9.30 -34.19
C ALA A 78 -6.62 8.88 -35.64
N THR A 79 -5.98 9.50 -36.63
CA THR A 79 -6.18 9.19 -38.06
C THR A 79 -5.62 7.83 -38.48
N ALA A 80 -4.64 7.28 -37.76
CA ALA A 80 -4.07 5.96 -38.04
C ALA A 80 -4.99 4.81 -37.56
N ALA A 81 -5.66 4.99 -36.42
CA ALA A 81 -6.62 4.00 -35.90
C ALA A 81 -7.88 3.90 -36.79
N ALA A 82 -8.42 5.04 -37.25
CA ALA A 82 -9.62 5.09 -38.09
C ALA A 82 -9.41 4.43 -39.48
N THR A 83 -8.20 4.54 -40.04
CA THR A 83 -7.85 3.93 -41.33
C THR A 83 -7.59 2.43 -41.25
N ALA A 84 -7.05 1.93 -40.12
CA ALA A 84 -6.94 0.49 -39.88
C ALA A 84 -8.32 -0.20 -39.79
N ALA A 85 -9.29 0.42 -39.12
CA ALA A 85 -10.64 -0.12 -38.99
C ALA A 85 -11.40 -0.22 -40.33
N THR A 86 -11.24 0.75 -41.23
CA THR A 86 -11.88 0.75 -42.55
C THR A 86 -11.23 -0.22 -43.54
N ALA A 87 -9.93 -0.50 -43.40
CA ALA A 87 -9.25 -1.54 -44.18
C ALA A 87 -9.79 -2.95 -43.86
N ALA A 88 -9.99 -3.27 -42.57
CA ALA A 88 -10.55 -4.55 -42.14
C ALA A 88 -11.98 -4.78 -42.67
N ALA A 89 -12.84 -3.76 -42.62
CA ALA A 89 -14.19 -3.82 -43.16
C ALA A 89 -14.21 -4.05 -44.69
N SER A 90 -13.28 -3.43 -45.42
CA SER A 90 -13.17 -3.56 -46.88
C SER A 90 -12.70 -4.95 -47.33
N ALA A 91 -11.81 -5.59 -46.55
CA ALA A 91 -11.34 -6.95 -46.85
C ALA A 91 -12.46 -8.00 -46.75
N ALA A 92 -13.36 -7.86 -45.78
CA ALA A 92 -14.51 -8.77 -45.62
C ALA A 92 -15.53 -8.67 -46.77
N ALA A 93 -15.61 -7.53 -47.46
CA ALA A 93 -16.56 -7.29 -48.55
C ALA A 93 -16.17 -7.94 -49.89
N LEU A 94 -14.90 -8.34 -50.07
CA LEU A 94 -14.41 -8.98 -51.30
C LEU A 94 -14.39 -10.52 -51.23
N ALA A 95 -14.44 -11.10 -50.03
CA ALA A 95 -14.55 -12.55 -49.82
C ALA A 95 -16.02 -13.00 -49.87
N GLY A 96 -16.58 -13.11 -51.07
CA GLY A 96 -17.99 -13.44 -51.31
C GLY A 96 -18.44 -14.78 -50.70
N SER A 97 -18.87 -14.76 -49.44
CA SER A 97 -19.36 -15.91 -48.67
C SER A 97 -20.65 -15.56 -47.94
N THR A 98 -21.80 -16.02 -48.44
CA THR A 98 -23.11 -15.73 -47.84
C THR A 98 -23.36 -16.56 -46.58
N VAL A 99 -23.27 -15.95 -45.40
CA VAL A 99 -23.79 -16.51 -44.15
C VAL A 99 -24.75 -15.52 -43.50
N ALA A 100 -26.05 -15.71 -43.74
CA ALA A 100 -27.10 -14.98 -43.03
C ALA A 100 -27.26 -15.57 -41.61
N GLY A 101 -27.32 -14.72 -40.57
CA GLY A 101 -27.72 -15.16 -39.23
C GLY A 101 -27.15 -14.39 -38.03
N SER A 102 -26.00 -13.71 -38.14
CA SER A 102 -25.25 -13.25 -36.94
C SER A 102 -25.12 -11.73 -36.74
N GLY A 103 -25.52 -10.89 -37.70
CA GLY A 103 -25.25 -9.45 -37.66
C GLY A 103 -25.99 -8.65 -36.57
N SER A 104 -27.15 -9.13 -36.10
CA SER A 104 -28.02 -8.36 -35.18
C SER A 104 -27.49 -8.30 -33.73
N LEU A 105 -26.76 -9.33 -33.27
CA LEU A 105 -26.34 -9.45 -31.87
C LEU A 105 -25.20 -8.50 -31.49
N LEU A 106 -24.25 -8.22 -32.39
CA LEU A 106 -23.08 -7.40 -32.08
C LEU A 106 -23.39 -5.91 -31.94
N VAL A 107 -24.40 -5.40 -32.67
CA VAL A 107 -24.78 -3.97 -32.57
C VAL A 107 -25.43 -3.68 -31.21
N SER A 108 -26.35 -4.55 -30.77
CA SER A 108 -27.07 -4.40 -29.50
C SER A 108 -26.14 -4.46 -28.27
N ALA A 109 -25.06 -5.26 -28.35
CA ALA A 109 -24.03 -5.32 -27.31
C ALA A 109 -23.23 -4.02 -27.15
N PHE A 110 -23.07 -3.23 -28.23
CA PHE A 110 -22.33 -1.97 -28.19
C PHE A 110 -23.17 -0.79 -27.68
N THR A 111 -24.47 -0.72 -27.98
CA THR A 111 -25.35 0.35 -27.46
C THR A 111 -25.55 0.25 -25.94
N ALA A 112 -25.55 -0.96 -25.37
CA ALA A 112 -25.69 -1.16 -23.93
C ALA A 112 -24.58 -0.53 -23.09
N ALA A 113 -23.42 -0.21 -23.69
CA ALA A 113 -22.30 0.46 -23.01
C ALA A 113 -22.43 2.00 -22.93
N ALA A 114 -23.43 2.60 -23.60
CA ALA A 114 -23.60 4.05 -23.68
C ALA A 114 -24.66 4.62 -22.71
N GLU A 115 -25.59 3.80 -22.22
CA GLU A 115 -26.59 4.24 -21.23
C GLU A 115 -26.02 4.22 -19.81
N GLY A 116 -25.33 5.31 -19.45
CA GLY A 116 -24.81 5.57 -18.11
C GLY A 116 -25.91 5.74 -17.06
N LYS A 117 -26.54 4.64 -16.62
CA LYS A 117 -27.36 4.63 -15.42
C LYS A 117 -26.49 4.94 -14.22
N GLY A 118 -26.68 6.13 -13.64
CA GLY A 118 -26.10 6.55 -12.37
C GLY A 118 -26.67 5.75 -11.20
N GLY A 119 -26.30 4.47 -11.10
CA GLY A 119 -26.42 3.73 -9.86
C GLY A 119 -25.37 4.22 -8.86
N ASN A 120 -25.69 4.20 -7.57
CA ASN A 120 -24.68 4.38 -6.53
C ASN A 120 -23.63 3.28 -6.69
N VAL A 121 -22.43 3.66 -7.14
CA VAL A 121 -21.24 2.81 -6.98
C VAL A 121 -20.94 2.80 -5.49
N GLU A 122 -21.40 1.78 -4.79
CA GLU A 122 -20.81 1.41 -3.50
C GLU A 122 -19.31 1.32 -3.71
N ASN A 123 -18.55 2.11 -2.95
CA ASN A 123 -17.11 2.30 -3.20
C ASN A 123 -16.33 1.11 -2.60
N GLN A 124 -16.59 -0.08 -3.15
CA GLN A 124 -16.08 -1.36 -2.67
C GLN A 124 -14.56 -1.44 -2.84
N MET A 125 -13.89 -2.10 -1.90
CA MET A 125 -12.42 -2.21 -1.89
C MET A 125 -11.90 -2.81 -3.21
N ALA A 126 -11.05 -2.05 -3.89
CA ALA A 126 -10.29 -2.57 -5.03
C ALA A 126 -9.19 -3.52 -4.53
N TYR A 127 -9.02 -4.64 -5.23
CA TYR A 127 -7.95 -5.60 -5.00
C TYR A 127 -6.99 -5.63 -6.21
N ARG A 128 -5.72 -5.94 -5.97
CA ARG A 128 -4.65 -6.04 -6.99
C ARG A 128 -3.76 -7.25 -6.71
N MET A 129 -3.19 -7.84 -7.75
CA MET A 129 -2.13 -8.86 -7.59
C MET A 129 -0.88 -8.22 -6.98
N LEU A 130 -0.36 -8.79 -5.90
CA LEU A 130 0.92 -8.38 -5.32
C LEU A 130 2.08 -9.00 -6.11
N GLY A 131 2.51 -8.31 -7.17
CA GLY A 131 3.59 -8.78 -8.04
C GLY A 131 3.30 -10.19 -8.58
N ASN A 132 4.28 -11.10 -8.44
CA ASN A 132 4.18 -12.48 -8.93
C ASN A 132 3.76 -13.49 -7.84
N THR A 133 3.27 -13.03 -6.67
CA THR A 133 2.82 -13.92 -5.57
C THR A 133 1.57 -14.75 -5.89
N GLY A 134 0.76 -14.29 -6.86
CA GLY A 134 -0.60 -14.81 -7.09
C GLY A 134 -1.62 -14.40 -6.01
N LEU A 135 -1.21 -13.64 -4.99
CA LEU A 135 -2.07 -13.14 -3.92
C LEU A 135 -2.72 -11.81 -4.33
N GLN A 136 -4.03 -11.70 -4.10
CA GLN A 136 -4.76 -10.45 -4.28
C GLN A 136 -4.80 -9.67 -2.95
N VAL A 137 -4.20 -8.49 -2.94
CA VAL A 137 -4.18 -7.57 -1.79
C VAL A 137 -5.14 -6.41 -2.02
N SER A 138 -5.79 -5.94 -0.96
CA SER A 138 -6.54 -4.68 -0.96
C SER A 138 -5.62 -3.49 -1.27
N VAL A 139 -6.10 -2.48 -2.01
CA VAL A 139 -5.28 -1.29 -2.36
C VAL A 139 -4.80 -0.46 -1.17
N LEU A 140 -5.42 -0.66 0.00
CA LEU A 140 -4.95 -0.19 1.30
C LEU A 140 -4.65 -1.38 2.21
N SER A 141 -3.59 -1.28 3.01
CA SER A 141 -3.21 -2.24 4.07
C SER A 141 -3.22 -1.57 5.44
N TYR A 142 -3.49 -2.31 6.51
CA TYR A 142 -3.49 -1.78 7.88
C TYR A 142 -2.23 -2.20 8.65
N GLY A 143 -1.34 -1.24 8.94
CA GLY A 143 -0.05 -1.47 9.61
C GLY A 143 -0.01 -1.06 11.08
N PHE A 144 0.66 -1.85 11.92
CA PHE A 144 0.74 -1.67 13.38
C PHE A 144 1.89 -0.76 13.88
N TRP A 145 2.64 -0.13 12.98
CA TRP A 145 3.78 0.72 13.34
C TRP A 145 3.39 1.90 14.27
N ALA A 146 4.30 2.26 15.18
CA ALA A 146 4.22 3.40 16.11
C ALA A 146 2.92 3.54 16.96
N THR A 147 2.09 2.50 17.01
CA THR A 147 0.75 2.53 17.63
C THR A 147 0.61 1.47 18.71
N PHE A 148 0.31 0.23 18.32
CA PHE A 148 0.06 -0.89 19.22
C PHE A 148 1.34 -1.38 19.89
N GLY A 149 1.29 -1.62 21.21
CA GLY A 149 2.44 -2.06 21.99
C GLY A 149 3.55 -1.01 22.16
N VAL A 150 3.33 0.23 21.69
CA VAL A 150 4.26 1.36 21.82
C VAL A 150 3.71 2.39 22.82
N LYS A 151 2.54 2.96 22.55
CA LYS A 151 1.88 3.96 23.41
C LYS A 151 1.36 3.31 24.69
N GLU A 152 1.42 4.00 25.83
CA GLU A 152 0.99 3.44 27.13
C GLU A 152 -0.46 2.94 27.11
N ASP A 153 -1.38 3.74 26.56
CA ASP A 153 -2.82 3.45 26.51
C ASP A 153 -3.19 2.25 25.61
N ILE A 154 -2.24 1.79 24.77
CA ILE A 154 -2.45 0.77 23.73
C ILE A 154 -1.48 -0.42 23.95
N LYS A 155 -1.46 -0.92 25.18
CA LYS A 155 -0.69 -2.10 25.63
C LYS A 155 -1.60 -3.10 26.33
N GLY A 156 -1.20 -4.38 26.34
CA GLY A 156 -2.00 -5.44 26.95
C GLY A 156 -3.44 -5.44 26.42
N ASP A 157 -4.39 -5.65 27.33
CA ASP A 157 -5.80 -5.86 27.00
C ASP A 157 -6.46 -4.62 26.36
N SER A 158 -6.10 -3.39 26.77
CA SER A 158 -6.59 -2.17 26.09
C SER A 158 -6.02 -2.05 24.68
N GLY A 159 -4.78 -2.52 24.48
CA GLY A 159 -4.17 -2.66 23.16
C GLY A 159 -4.92 -3.65 22.26
N VAL A 160 -5.31 -4.81 22.80
CA VAL A 160 -6.12 -5.82 22.08
C VAL A 160 -7.51 -5.28 21.76
N GLU A 161 -8.21 -4.68 22.71
CA GLU A 161 -9.55 -4.13 22.49
C GLU A 161 -9.59 -2.93 21.55
N MET A 162 -8.51 -2.14 21.46
CA MET A 162 -8.35 -1.13 20.42
C MET A 162 -8.00 -1.75 19.07
N ALA A 163 -7.12 -2.76 19.05
CA ALA A 163 -6.74 -3.47 17.83
C ALA A 163 -7.96 -4.14 17.19
N LYS A 164 -8.82 -4.81 17.97
CA LYS A 164 -10.08 -5.42 17.49
C LYS A 164 -10.96 -4.41 16.76
N LYS A 165 -11.17 -3.22 17.36
CA LYS A 165 -12.00 -2.15 16.77
C LYS A 165 -11.42 -1.63 15.45
N CYS A 166 -10.11 -1.38 15.39
CA CYS A 166 -9.47 -0.92 14.16
C CYS A 166 -9.39 -2.02 13.08
N LEU A 167 -9.13 -3.26 13.46
CA LEU A 167 -9.08 -4.42 12.57
C LEU A 167 -10.45 -4.71 11.96
N SER A 168 -11.53 -4.71 12.76
CA SER A 168 -12.90 -4.85 12.26
C SER A 168 -13.27 -3.75 11.28
N ALA A 169 -13.07 -2.47 11.64
CA ALA A 169 -13.38 -1.35 10.75
C ALA A 169 -12.61 -1.42 9.41
N ALA A 170 -11.34 -1.84 9.44
CA ALA A 170 -10.55 -2.06 8.22
C ALA A 170 -11.08 -3.24 7.39
N ARG A 171 -11.39 -4.37 8.04
CA ARG A 171 -11.88 -5.61 7.41
C ARG A 171 -13.29 -5.47 6.82
N GLU A 172 -14.17 -4.74 7.50
CA GLU A 172 -15.50 -4.34 7.04
C GLU A 172 -15.41 -3.38 5.84
N GLY A 173 -14.43 -2.47 5.86
CA GLY A 173 -14.00 -1.69 4.69
C GLY A 173 -13.26 -2.49 3.60
N GLY A 174 -13.22 -3.82 3.70
CA GLY A 174 -12.65 -4.72 2.69
C GLY A 174 -11.13 -4.89 2.73
N VAL A 175 -10.39 -4.27 3.67
CA VAL A 175 -8.95 -4.53 3.81
C VAL A 175 -8.72 -6.01 4.10
N ASN A 176 -7.76 -6.63 3.39
CA ASN A 176 -7.31 -7.99 3.70
C ASN A 176 -5.85 -8.08 4.14
N LEU A 177 -5.02 -7.07 3.86
CA LEU A 177 -3.59 -7.07 4.19
C LEU A 177 -3.31 -6.34 5.52
N PHE A 178 -2.75 -7.07 6.49
CA PHE A 178 -2.42 -6.59 7.83
C PHE A 178 -0.93 -6.71 8.11
N ASP A 179 -0.29 -5.60 8.48
CA ASP A 179 1.16 -5.44 8.47
C ASP A 179 1.77 -5.21 9.86
N ASN A 180 2.85 -5.95 10.16
CA ASN A 180 3.52 -5.93 11.46
C ASN A 180 5.04 -6.09 11.33
N ALA A 181 5.78 -6.10 12.44
CA ALA A 181 7.19 -6.49 12.49
C ALA A 181 7.62 -6.86 13.92
N GLU A 182 8.64 -7.71 14.07
CA GLU A 182 9.17 -8.09 15.39
C GLU A 182 9.65 -6.89 16.23
N ALA A 183 10.13 -5.84 15.56
CA ALA A 183 10.62 -4.61 16.19
C ALA A 183 9.49 -3.77 16.81
N TYR A 184 8.24 -3.93 16.36
CA TYR A 184 7.16 -3.02 16.72
C TYR A 184 6.72 -3.23 18.19
N GLY A 185 7.12 -2.27 19.03
CA GLY A 185 6.91 -2.34 20.48
C GLY A 185 7.66 -3.49 21.15
N ASN A 186 8.78 -3.96 20.58
CA ASN A 186 9.53 -5.16 21.01
C ASN A 186 8.64 -6.41 21.01
N GLY A 187 8.09 -6.77 19.85
CA GLY A 187 7.18 -7.90 19.64
C GLY A 187 5.79 -7.73 20.23
N ARG A 188 5.50 -6.66 20.98
CA ARG A 188 4.16 -6.44 21.58
C ARG A 188 3.09 -6.16 20.53
N ALA A 189 3.43 -5.51 19.41
CA ALA A 189 2.49 -5.28 18.32
C ALA A 189 2.03 -6.59 17.66
N GLU A 190 2.92 -7.57 17.52
CA GLU A 190 2.59 -8.91 17.01
C GLU A 190 1.70 -9.68 17.98
N ARG A 191 2.02 -9.66 19.28
CA ARG A 191 1.17 -10.27 20.33
C ARG A 191 -0.23 -9.70 20.35
N ILE A 192 -0.35 -8.37 20.26
CA ILE A 192 -1.65 -7.67 20.21
C ILE A 192 -2.42 -8.02 18.93
N MET A 193 -1.75 -8.08 17.77
CA MET A 193 -2.38 -8.46 16.50
C MET A 193 -2.86 -9.91 16.52
N GLY A 194 -2.01 -10.86 16.94
CA GLY A 194 -2.34 -12.28 17.00
C GLY A 194 -3.52 -12.57 17.93
N GLU A 195 -3.52 -11.98 19.12
CA GLU A 195 -4.61 -12.13 20.08
C GLU A 195 -5.91 -11.46 19.62
N ALA A 196 -5.84 -10.26 19.04
CA ALA A 196 -7.02 -9.61 18.46
C ALA A 196 -7.61 -10.45 17.31
N ILE A 197 -6.79 -10.99 16.41
CA ILE A 197 -7.25 -11.85 15.30
C ILE A 197 -7.80 -13.19 15.83
N ARG A 198 -7.24 -13.76 16.90
CA ARG A 198 -7.77 -14.96 17.57
C ARG A 198 -9.20 -14.71 18.07
N GLN A 199 -9.41 -13.63 18.82
CA GLN A 199 -10.74 -13.27 19.33
C GLN A 199 -11.72 -12.93 18.20
N LEU A 200 -11.30 -12.16 17.20
CA LEU A 200 -12.13 -11.81 16.04
C LEU A 200 -12.55 -13.03 15.20
N ARG A 201 -11.72 -14.09 15.17
CA ARG A 201 -12.06 -15.38 14.56
C ARG A 201 -13.09 -16.18 15.35
N GLU A 202 -13.18 -15.97 16.65
CA GLU A 202 -14.19 -16.57 17.53
C GLU A 202 -15.50 -15.77 17.48
N GLU A 203 -15.42 -14.43 17.43
CA GLU A 203 -16.55 -13.50 17.33
C GLU A 203 -17.22 -13.54 15.94
N ASN A 204 -16.45 -13.54 14.85
CA ASN A 204 -16.97 -13.62 13.48
C ASN A 204 -16.11 -14.56 12.60
N PRO A 205 -16.31 -15.90 12.71
CA PRO A 205 -15.58 -16.89 11.93
C PRO A 205 -15.73 -16.74 10.40
N LYS A 206 -16.79 -16.09 9.92
CA LYS A 206 -17.03 -15.90 8.48
C LYS A 206 -16.16 -14.80 7.89
N LEU A 207 -16.00 -13.67 8.58
CA LEU A 207 -15.25 -12.51 8.10
C LEU A 207 -13.72 -12.67 8.27
N TRP A 208 -13.32 -13.42 9.29
CA TRP A 208 -11.93 -13.58 9.74
C TRP A 208 -11.29 -14.94 9.39
N ARG A 209 -11.82 -15.67 8.40
CA ARG A 209 -11.20 -16.92 7.93
C ARG A 209 -9.74 -16.68 7.55
N ARG A 210 -8.84 -17.60 7.92
CA ARG A 210 -7.39 -17.46 7.62
C ARG A 210 -7.08 -17.39 6.12
N SER A 211 -7.99 -17.89 5.27
CA SER A 211 -7.98 -17.78 3.80
C SER A 211 -8.28 -16.39 3.26
N ASP A 212 -8.94 -15.53 4.06
CA ASP A 212 -9.52 -14.25 3.63
C ASP A 212 -8.70 -13.05 4.11
N ILE A 213 -7.67 -13.30 4.93
CA ILE A 213 -6.76 -12.31 5.50
C ILE A 213 -5.31 -12.68 5.16
N LEU A 214 -4.50 -11.67 4.91
CA LEU A 214 -3.08 -11.77 4.58
C LEU A 214 -2.28 -11.08 5.68
N LEU A 215 -1.37 -11.80 6.31
CA LEU A 215 -0.56 -11.32 7.43
C LEU A 215 0.90 -11.12 6.98
N THR A 216 1.52 -10.02 7.41
CA THR A 216 2.94 -9.75 7.21
C THR A 216 3.72 -9.71 8.52
N THR A 217 5.00 -10.06 8.47
CA THR A 217 6.00 -9.57 9.43
C THR A 217 7.33 -9.27 8.74
N LYS A 218 8.18 -8.51 9.41
CA LYS A 218 9.50 -8.08 8.94
C LYS A 218 10.55 -8.42 9.97
N ILE A 219 11.62 -9.10 9.54
CA ILE A 219 12.73 -9.54 10.39
C ILE A 219 13.95 -8.63 10.14
N PHE A 220 14.55 -8.13 11.23
CA PHE A 220 15.87 -7.48 11.29
C PHE A 220 16.30 -7.12 12.74
N TRP A 221 15.37 -6.97 13.69
CA TRP A 221 15.64 -6.44 15.04
C TRP A 221 14.81 -7.21 16.10
N GLY A 222 15.20 -8.45 16.39
CA GLY A 222 14.46 -9.35 17.28
C GLY A 222 14.81 -9.30 18.77
N GLY A 223 15.85 -8.57 19.18
CA GLY A 223 16.29 -8.53 20.58
C GLY A 223 17.55 -7.70 20.85
N GLN A 224 18.23 -8.02 21.96
CA GLN A 224 19.45 -7.33 22.41
C GLN A 224 20.71 -8.19 22.29
N GLY A 225 20.56 -9.50 22.04
CA GLY A 225 21.69 -10.39 21.80
C GLY A 225 22.39 -10.09 20.48
N VAL A 226 23.71 -10.34 20.42
CA VAL A 226 24.58 -10.09 19.25
C VAL A 226 24.08 -10.76 17.96
N ASN A 227 23.32 -11.86 18.08
CA ASN A 227 22.73 -12.60 16.96
C ASN A 227 21.21 -12.42 16.83
N GLU A 228 20.63 -11.40 17.47
CA GLU A 228 19.20 -11.05 17.41
C GLU A 228 18.94 -9.76 16.58
N THR A 229 19.83 -9.47 15.62
CA THR A 229 19.71 -8.36 14.68
C THR A 229 20.40 -8.71 13.34
N GLY A 230 19.99 -8.06 12.25
CA GLY A 230 20.48 -8.31 10.89
C GLY A 230 19.68 -9.36 10.12
N LEU A 231 20.28 -9.96 9.09
CA LEU A 231 19.64 -10.96 8.20
C LEU A 231 20.40 -12.30 8.15
N SER A 232 21.21 -12.60 9.16
CA SER A 232 21.87 -13.91 9.27
C SER A 232 20.84 -15.05 9.23
N ARG A 233 21.20 -16.20 8.66
CA ARG A 233 20.32 -17.40 8.60
C ARG A 233 19.84 -17.86 9.99
N LYS A 234 20.63 -17.57 11.04
CA LYS A 234 20.22 -17.76 12.44
C LYS A 234 19.08 -16.82 12.83
N HIS A 235 19.25 -15.51 12.64
CA HIS A 235 18.23 -14.55 13.04
C HIS A 235 16.96 -14.64 12.17
N ILE A 236 17.06 -14.85 10.85
CA ILE A 236 15.88 -15.05 10.00
C ILE A 236 15.02 -16.21 10.50
N LYS A 237 15.64 -17.36 10.82
CA LYS A 237 14.93 -18.52 11.37
C LYS A 237 14.33 -18.21 12.75
N GLU A 238 15.14 -17.77 13.70
CA GLU A 238 14.73 -17.62 15.11
C GLU A 238 13.81 -16.41 15.33
N GLY A 239 13.97 -15.34 14.55
CA GLY A 239 13.08 -14.18 14.53
C GLY A 239 11.71 -14.52 13.96
N LEU A 240 11.65 -15.26 12.84
CA LEU A 240 10.39 -15.73 12.27
C LEU A 240 9.68 -16.73 13.20
N ASP A 241 10.40 -17.66 13.81
CA ASP A 241 9.82 -18.61 14.77
C ASP A 241 9.21 -17.89 15.99
N LYS A 242 9.92 -16.90 16.56
CA LYS A 242 9.39 -16.01 17.61
C LYS A 242 8.23 -15.13 17.12
N ALA A 243 8.21 -14.71 15.86
CA ALA A 243 7.14 -13.89 15.29
C ALA A 243 5.84 -14.68 15.10
N LEU A 244 5.93 -15.92 14.61
CA LEU A 244 4.79 -16.83 14.45
C LEU A 244 4.16 -17.19 15.80
N GLU A 245 5.00 -17.44 16.83
CA GLU A 245 4.55 -17.60 18.23
C GLU A 245 3.74 -16.38 18.70
N ARG A 246 4.28 -15.17 18.52
CA ARG A 246 3.61 -13.92 18.92
C ARG A 246 2.33 -13.65 18.14
N LEU A 247 2.29 -13.94 16.84
CA LEU A 247 1.12 -13.79 15.98
C LEU A 247 0.08 -14.90 16.14
N GLN A 248 0.34 -15.94 16.94
CA GLN A 248 -0.53 -17.11 17.15
C GLN A 248 -0.97 -17.78 15.83
N THR A 249 -0.07 -17.86 14.85
CA THR A 249 -0.32 -18.41 13.50
C THR A 249 0.80 -19.37 13.10
N PRO A 250 0.50 -20.52 12.44
CA PRO A 250 1.53 -21.42 11.93
C PRO A 250 2.31 -20.85 10.73
N TYR A 251 1.75 -19.85 10.02
CA TYR A 251 2.41 -19.16 8.91
C TYR A 251 1.96 -17.70 8.74
N VAL A 252 2.85 -16.86 8.23
CA VAL A 252 2.52 -15.55 7.62
C VAL A 252 2.40 -15.70 6.10
N ASP A 253 1.70 -14.81 5.42
CA ASP A 253 1.66 -14.86 3.96
C ASP A 253 2.92 -14.22 3.39
N LEU A 254 3.29 -13.04 3.92
CA LEU A 254 4.43 -12.26 3.45
C LEU A 254 5.48 -12.10 4.56
N VAL A 255 6.70 -12.61 4.36
CA VAL A 255 7.84 -12.30 5.23
C VAL A 255 8.81 -11.32 4.55
N PHE A 256 9.20 -10.27 5.26
CA PHE A 256 10.06 -9.21 4.76
C PHE A 256 11.44 -9.21 5.42
N CYS A 257 12.48 -8.94 4.63
CA CYS A 257 13.69 -8.29 5.15
C CYS A 257 13.35 -6.84 5.51
N HIS A 258 13.34 -6.47 6.79
CA HIS A 258 12.90 -5.12 7.24
C HIS A 258 13.82 -4.00 6.73
N ARG A 259 15.10 -4.32 6.50
CA ARG A 259 16.15 -3.45 5.94
C ARG A 259 17.15 -4.30 5.15
N PRO A 260 18.00 -3.71 4.30
CA PRO A 260 19.21 -4.39 3.82
C PRO A 260 20.23 -4.56 4.96
N ASP A 261 20.89 -5.72 5.01
CA ASP A 261 21.98 -5.99 5.96
C ASP A 261 23.33 -5.94 5.22
N PRO A 262 24.21 -4.96 5.49
CA PRO A 262 25.52 -4.88 4.86
C PRO A 262 26.55 -5.87 5.42
N LEU A 263 26.24 -6.60 6.50
CA LEU A 263 27.13 -7.56 7.14
C LEU A 263 26.82 -9.03 6.78
N THR A 264 25.60 -9.32 6.31
CA THR A 264 25.22 -10.66 5.83
C THR A 264 25.27 -10.72 4.30
N PRO A 265 26.05 -11.64 3.68
CA PRO A 265 26.05 -11.80 2.23
C PRO A 265 24.66 -12.13 1.66
N THR A 266 24.29 -11.50 0.55
CA THR A 266 22.96 -11.62 -0.08
C THR A 266 22.56 -13.09 -0.34
N GLU A 267 23.50 -13.97 -0.70
CA GLU A 267 23.23 -15.41 -0.85
C GLU A 267 22.77 -16.08 0.45
N THR A 268 23.29 -15.68 1.60
CA THR A 268 22.85 -16.20 2.90
C THR A 268 21.41 -15.78 3.20
N VAL A 269 21.03 -14.55 2.85
CA VAL A 269 19.67 -14.03 3.00
C VAL A 269 18.69 -14.79 2.09
N VAL A 270 19.02 -14.92 0.80
CA VAL A 270 18.18 -15.63 -0.19
C VAL A 270 17.98 -17.10 0.20
N ARG A 271 19.04 -17.79 0.66
CA ARG A 271 18.94 -19.17 1.16
C ARG A 271 18.06 -19.26 2.43
N ALA A 272 18.23 -18.36 3.39
CA ALA A 272 17.44 -18.34 4.61
C ALA A 272 15.95 -18.06 4.37
N MET A 273 15.62 -17.12 3.48
CA MET A 273 14.23 -16.85 3.09
C MET A 273 13.62 -17.97 2.24
N THR A 274 14.44 -18.66 1.44
CA THR A 274 14.05 -19.90 0.76
C THR A 274 13.70 -21.01 1.75
N ASP A 275 14.46 -21.16 2.85
CA ASP A 275 14.09 -22.09 3.93
C ASP A 275 12.74 -21.69 4.57
N ALA A 276 12.49 -20.39 4.78
CA ALA A 276 11.25 -19.88 5.38
C ALA A 276 10.01 -20.18 4.50
N VAL A 277 10.11 -20.00 3.18
CA VAL A 277 9.03 -20.34 2.24
C VAL A 277 8.88 -21.86 2.09
N ARG A 278 9.98 -22.60 1.87
CA ARG A 278 9.91 -24.06 1.65
C ARG A 278 9.56 -24.87 2.89
N SER A 279 9.68 -24.31 4.09
CA SER A 279 9.15 -24.89 5.34
C SER A 279 7.68 -24.53 5.62
N GLY A 280 7.03 -23.75 4.76
CA GLY A 280 5.63 -23.34 4.89
C GLY A 280 5.37 -22.27 5.95
N LYS A 281 6.42 -21.65 6.50
CA LYS A 281 6.32 -20.58 7.52
C LYS A 281 5.98 -19.22 6.93
N ALA A 282 6.32 -19.02 5.65
CA ALA A 282 5.85 -17.94 4.81
C ALA A 282 5.29 -18.54 3.49
N THR A 283 4.33 -17.88 2.82
CA THR A 283 3.93 -18.30 1.45
C THR A 283 4.77 -17.59 0.39
N ALA A 284 5.21 -16.36 0.65
CA ALA A 284 6.18 -15.64 -0.17
C ALA A 284 7.09 -14.73 0.69
N TRP A 285 8.21 -14.27 0.12
CA TRP A 285 9.13 -13.33 0.76
C TRP A 285 9.47 -12.12 -0.12
N GLY A 286 9.93 -11.06 0.54
CA GLY A 286 10.32 -9.82 -0.12
C GLY A 286 11.16 -8.91 0.77
N THR A 287 11.32 -7.66 0.33
CA THR A 287 12.30 -6.71 0.87
C THR A 287 11.64 -5.39 1.29
N SER A 288 12.33 -4.59 2.11
CA SER A 288 11.89 -3.24 2.48
C SER A 288 13.07 -2.30 2.61
N GLU A 289 13.01 -1.18 1.88
CA GLU A 289 14.08 -0.19 1.72
C GLU A 289 15.38 -0.80 1.15
N TRP A 290 15.25 -1.81 0.28
CA TRP A 290 16.36 -2.33 -0.52
C TRP A 290 16.52 -1.53 -1.80
N SER A 291 17.77 -1.31 -2.22
CA SER A 291 18.04 -0.70 -3.54
C SER A 291 17.69 -1.66 -4.68
N ALA A 292 17.34 -1.12 -5.85
CA ALA A 292 17.08 -1.91 -7.05
C ALA A 292 18.27 -2.83 -7.43
N GLN A 293 19.52 -2.43 -7.10
CA GLN A 293 20.70 -3.27 -7.28
C GLN A 293 20.69 -4.50 -6.37
N GLN A 294 20.40 -4.34 -5.08
CA GLN A 294 20.33 -5.45 -4.12
C GLN A 294 19.17 -6.41 -4.42
N ILE A 295 18.03 -5.87 -4.86
CA ILE A 295 16.88 -6.69 -5.31
C ILE A 295 17.28 -7.48 -6.58
N THR A 296 17.98 -6.84 -7.53
CA THR A 296 18.48 -7.51 -8.74
C THR A 296 19.49 -8.61 -8.43
N GLU A 297 20.41 -8.37 -7.49
CA GLU A 297 21.36 -9.37 -6.99
C GLU A 297 20.62 -10.58 -6.36
N ALA A 298 19.68 -10.32 -5.45
CA ALA A 298 18.90 -11.38 -4.80
C ALA A 298 18.10 -12.23 -5.81
N VAL A 299 17.48 -11.60 -6.81
CA VAL A 299 16.76 -12.30 -7.90
C VAL A 299 17.73 -13.10 -8.79
N TRP A 300 18.92 -12.59 -9.07
CA TRP A 300 19.94 -13.29 -9.86
C TRP A 300 20.49 -14.51 -9.14
N ILE A 301 20.87 -14.36 -7.87
CA ILE A 301 21.30 -15.46 -6.97
C ILE A 301 20.21 -16.53 -6.90
N ALA A 302 18.95 -16.13 -6.73
CA ALA A 302 17.84 -17.07 -6.62
C ALA A 302 17.67 -17.92 -7.89
N ARG A 303 17.75 -17.28 -9.06
CA ARG A 303 17.69 -17.95 -10.37
C ARG A 303 18.89 -18.86 -10.61
N GLN A 304 20.11 -18.46 -10.22
CA GLN A 304 21.32 -19.26 -10.40
C GLN A 304 21.30 -20.57 -9.61
N TYR A 305 20.75 -20.56 -8.39
CA TYR A 305 20.81 -21.70 -7.47
C TYR A 305 19.48 -22.45 -7.27
N GLY A 306 18.42 -22.11 -8.03
CA GLY A 306 17.10 -22.74 -7.88
C GLY A 306 16.47 -22.48 -6.51
N LEU A 307 16.55 -21.24 -6.04
CA LEU A 307 16.02 -20.75 -4.75
C LEU A 307 14.83 -19.81 -5.00
N GLU A 308 14.07 -19.46 -3.95
CA GLU A 308 12.94 -18.55 -4.10
C GLU A 308 13.43 -17.09 -4.23
N PRO A 309 13.08 -16.35 -5.29
CA PRO A 309 13.41 -14.92 -5.41
C PRO A 309 12.49 -14.06 -4.53
N PRO A 310 12.91 -12.83 -4.14
CA PRO A 310 12.00 -11.87 -3.54
C PRO A 310 10.92 -11.47 -4.57
N GLN A 311 9.66 -11.39 -4.12
CA GLN A 311 8.51 -11.19 -5.02
C GLN A 311 7.86 -9.80 -4.91
N PHE A 312 8.23 -9.03 -3.88
CA PHE A 312 7.71 -7.70 -3.57
C PHE A 312 8.73 -6.88 -2.78
N GLU A 313 8.59 -5.55 -2.85
CA GLU A 313 9.39 -4.55 -2.11
C GLU A 313 8.41 -3.59 -1.42
N GLN A 314 8.70 -3.21 -0.17
CA GLN A 314 7.99 -2.18 0.58
C GLN A 314 8.92 -0.97 0.76
N PRO A 315 8.97 -0.07 -0.22
CA PRO A 315 9.84 1.09 -0.18
C PRO A 315 9.22 2.19 0.69
N GLN A 316 10.05 3.10 1.20
CA GLN A 316 9.53 4.36 1.70
C GLN A 316 9.06 5.22 0.53
N CYS A 317 7.74 5.36 0.35
CA CYS A 317 7.13 6.26 -0.62
C CYS A 317 6.74 7.58 0.08
N PRO A 318 7.57 8.65 0.04
CA PRO A 318 7.11 9.99 0.37
C PRO A 318 6.11 10.49 -0.68
N MET A 319 5.29 11.46 -0.26
CA MET A 319 4.48 12.31 -1.14
C MET A 319 5.31 13.48 -1.65
#